data_AF-A0A7R9Y3G5-F1
#
_entry.id   AF-A0A7R9Y3G5-F1
#
_cell.length_a   1.000
_cell.length_b   1.000
_cell.length_c   1.000
_cell.angle_alpha   90.00
_cell.angle_beta   90.00
_cell.angle_gamma   90.00
#
_symmetry.space_group_name_H-M   'P 1'
#
loop_
_entity.id
_entity.type
_entity.pdbx_description
1 polymer ?
#
loop_
_entity_poly.entity_id
_entity_poly.type
_entity_poly.pdbx_seq_one_letter_code
_entity_poly.pdbx_strand_id
1 'polypeptide(L)'
;MASNRQFMSSDEWRKAQELEEARKAGLAPAAVDEDGNAINPHIPQYMSQAPWYLNQHHPSLKHQRNLNEAKREGMRDDALKRDETYEGKRDRWAGFEAEEFDAVFERHAKLEEIKKAKAKADAMRKLQGGAGGAGADGGAQEQGKDDEKLDESDVKDVGAKVESRVRSAGGGSSGTVRNLRIREDTAKYLLNLDTESAYYDPKTRSMRADPRPDLPDHLKTFRGDNFTRVTGAAKEMRELQVHAWEANERGVAMDTAGLPSQAELLHKEFKRRKEELERKKETAVTDRYGDAADVMPEELKVVAATEHYVEYDATGRVLRGAEAAKARSKYEEDALEQNHTQVWGSYCRVADGQIQWGYGCCASTTRNSYCVGESGREAALAADEQMRANLEAARQRKEDGTEAKERAERAAKAKEKEAKRAGWGGEARDVELDKDKLAAAMAAEEAKWAGEDGEEADERKRKYNVTHSVDVTEEEMEAYRLKRPRAADPMADPKKGGTDGYDFV
;
A
#
# COMPACT_ATOMS: atom_id res chain seq x y z
N MET A 1 -53.22 27.81 -39.68
CA MET A 1 -54.31 27.01 -39.10
C MET A 1 -54.69 27.66 -37.78
N ALA A 2 -56.00 27.86 -37.56
CA ALA A 2 -56.55 28.79 -36.57
C ALA A 2 -56.22 28.42 -35.11
N SER A 3 -55.82 29.44 -34.33
CA SER A 3 -55.63 29.38 -32.88
C SER A 3 -56.99 29.16 -32.19
N ASN A 4 -57.27 27.93 -31.80
CA ASN A 4 -58.45 27.61 -31.01
C ASN A 4 -58.09 27.81 -29.52
N ARG A 5 -58.18 29.06 -29.03
CA ARG A 5 -58.23 29.31 -27.59
C ARG A 5 -59.57 28.78 -27.09
N GLN A 6 -59.60 27.52 -26.66
CA GLN A 6 -60.73 26.97 -25.93
C GLN A 6 -60.91 27.81 -24.66
N PHE A 7 -62.01 28.55 -24.58
CA PHE A 7 -62.42 29.19 -23.33
C PHE A 7 -62.62 28.07 -22.32
N MET A 8 -61.78 28.04 -21.28
CA MET A 8 -61.96 27.09 -20.17
C MET A 8 -63.35 27.33 -19.57
N SER A 9 -64.09 26.25 -19.31
CA SER A 9 -65.35 26.36 -18.57
C SER A 9 -65.09 26.90 -17.16
N SER A 10 -66.07 27.55 -16.54
CA SER A 10 -65.90 28.11 -15.20
C SER A 10 -65.47 27.05 -14.18
N ASP A 11 -65.94 25.82 -14.36
CA ASP A 11 -65.57 24.67 -13.53
C ASP A 11 -64.13 24.20 -13.78
N GLU A 12 -63.65 24.21 -15.03
CA GLU A 12 -62.25 23.92 -15.36
C GLU A 12 -61.29 24.98 -14.81
N TRP A 13 -61.69 26.25 -14.83
CA TRP A 13 -60.90 27.34 -14.26
C TRP A 13 -60.81 27.24 -12.73
N ARG A 14 -61.92 26.92 -12.05
CA ARG A 14 -61.93 26.65 -10.61
C ARG A 14 -61.05 25.45 -10.28
N LYS A 15 -61.19 24.34 -11.01
CA LYS A 15 -60.32 23.16 -10.84
C LYS A 15 -58.85 23.49 -11.07
N ALA A 16 -58.50 24.33 -12.03
CA ALA A 16 -57.13 24.75 -12.27
C ALA A 16 -56.58 25.62 -11.13
N GLN A 17 -57.37 26.54 -10.58
CA GLN A 17 -56.99 27.33 -9.41
C GLN A 17 -56.84 26.47 -8.15
N GLU A 18 -57.81 25.61 -7.86
CA GLU A 18 -57.75 24.68 -6.72
C GLU A 18 -56.53 23.76 -6.83
N LEU A 19 -56.20 23.32 -8.04
CA LEU A 19 -55.02 22.50 -8.29
C LEU A 19 -53.72 23.30 -8.13
N GLU A 20 -53.67 24.57 -8.54
CA GLU A 20 -52.54 25.46 -8.26
C GLU A 20 -52.38 25.76 -6.76
N GLU A 21 -53.47 25.95 -6.02
CA GLU A 21 -53.46 26.14 -4.58
C GLU A 21 -53.01 24.88 -3.85
N ALA A 22 -53.52 23.72 -4.26
CA ALA A 22 -53.07 22.42 -3.77
C ALA A 22 -51.58 22.19 -4.06
N ARG A 23 -51.08 22.62 -5.23
CA ARG A 23 -49.65 22.58 -5.56
C ARG A 23 -48.81 23.50 -4.70
N LYS A 24 -49.27 24.74 -4.46
CA LYS A 24 -48.60 25.70 -3.56
C LYS A 24 -48.62 25.21 -2.10
N ALA A 25 -49.65 24.46 -1.71
CA ALA A 25 -49.75 23.82 -0.41
C ALA A 25 -48.93 22.52 -0.30
N GLY A 26 -48.32 22.04 -1.40
CA GLY A 26 -47.57 20.78 -1.44
C GLY A 26 -48.45 19.52 -1.37
N LEU A 27 -49.78 19.65 -1.52
CA LEU A 27 -50.74 18.54 -1.56
C LEU A 27 -50.81 17.87 -2.94
N ALA A 28 -50.54 18.64 -4.00
CA ALA A 28 -50.52 18.15 -5.38
C ALA A 28 -49.11 18.25 -5.98
N PRO A 29 -48.71 17.31 -6.87
CA PRO A 29 -47.41 17.35 -7.51
C PRO A 29 -47.27 18.58 -8.43
N ALA A 30 -46.05 19.11 -8.50
CA ALA A 30 -45.70 20.23 -9.36
C ALA A 30 -46.05 19.92 -10.84
N ALA A 31 -46.33 20.97 -11.61
CA ALA A 31 -46.45 20.83 -13.06
C ALA A 31 -45.09 20.41 -13.64
N VAL A 32 -45.07 19.50 -14.59
CA VAL A 32 -43.84 19.04 -15.26
C VAL A 32 -43.78 19.66 -16.65
N ASP A 33 -42.60 20.13 -17.04
CA ASP A 33 -42.36 20.64 -18.39
C ASP A 33 -42.18 19.51 -19.42
N GLU A 34 -41.95 19.88 -20.69
CA GLU A 34 -41.70 18.94 -21.78
C GLU A 34 -40.42 18.10 -21.61
N ASP A 35 -39.45 18.60 -20.83
CA ASP A 35 -38.15 17.97 -20.62
C ASP A 35 -38.13 17.12 -19.33
N GLY A 36 -39.25 17.05 -18.61
CA GLY A 36 -39.38 16.29 -17.36
C GLY A 36 -39.01 17.07 -16.09
N ASN A 37 -38.70 18.37 -16.17
CA ASN A 37 -38.39 19.20 -15.00
C ASN A 37 -39.66 19.70 -14.31
N ALA A 38 -39.65 19.67 -12.98
CA ALA A 38 -40.73 20.22 -12.18
C ALA A 38 -40.69 21.76 -12.16
N ILE A 39 -41.82 22.38 -12.53
CA ILE A 39 -42.05 23.82 -12.44
C ILE A 39 -42.50 24.16 -11.02
N ASN A 40 -41.72 25.01 -10.34
CA ASN A 40 -42.04 25.45 -8.99
C ASN A 40 -43.43 26.15 -8.95
N PRO A 41 -44.41 25.66 -8.16
CA PRO A 41 -45.75 26.23 -8.06
C PRO A 41 -45.84 27.65 -7.52
N HIS A 42 -44.78 28.12 -6.84
CA HIS A 42 -44.69 29.48 -6.32
C HIS A 42 -44.22 30.50 -7.37
N ILE A 43 -43.87 30.07 -8.58
CA ILE A 43 -43.62 30.98 -9.70
C ILE A 43 -44.95 31.61 -10.09
N PRO A 44 -45.08 32.94 -10.06
CA PRO A 44 -46.32 33.60 -10.44
C PRO A 44 -46.68 33.29 -11.89
N GLN A 45 -47.99 33.19 -12.13
CA GLN A 45 -48.57 32.70 -13.37
C GLN A 45 -48.08 33.45 -14.63
N TYR A 46 -47.83 34.76 -14.53
CA TYR A 46 -47.34 35.56 -15.66
C TYR A 46 -45.89 35.23 -16.08
N MET A 47 -45.08 34.63 -15.21
CA MET A 47 -43.72 34.18 -15.55
C MET A 47 -43.70 32.74 -16.08
N SER A 48 -44.66 31.90 -15.67
CA SER A 48 -44.75 30.51 -16.12
C SER A 48 -45.51 30.35 -17.45
N GLN A 49 -46.45 31.25 -17.77
CA GLN A 49 -47.17 31.24 -19.03
C GLN A 49 -46.32 31.80 -20.17
N ALA A 50 -46.02 30.95 -21.16
CA ALA A 50 -45.30 31.38 -22.35
C ALA A 50 -46.13 32.40 -23.16
N PRO A 51 -45.53 33.53 -23.59
CA PRO A 51 -46.18 34.48 -24.48
C PRO A 51 -46.62 33.85 -25.81
N TRP A 52 -47.70 34.38 -26.38
CA TRP A 52 -48.33 33.82 -27.58
C TRP A 52 -47.40 33.66 -28.79
N TYR A 53 -46.40 34.53 -28.95
CA TYR A 53 -45.46 34.50 -30.08
C TYR A 53 -44.43 33.36 -30.01
N LEU A 54 -44.33 32.65 -28.89
CA LEU A 54 -43.48 31.47 -28.72
C LEU A 54 -44.20 30.17 -29.07
N ASN A 55 -45.53 30.19 -29.30
CA ASN A 55 -46.36 29.04 -29.69
C ASN A 55 -46.15 27.77 -28.84
N GLN A 56 -45.87 27.92 -27.54
CA GLN A 56 -45.75 26.79 -26.61
C GLN A 56 -47.13 26.48 -26.01
N HIS A 57 -47.60 25.25 -26.21
CA HIS A 57 -48.91 24.80 -25.72
C HIS A 57 -48.82 24.08 -24.36
N HIS A 58 -47.61 23.75 -23.90
CA HIS A 58 -47.35 23.11 -22.62
C HIS A 58 -46.72 24.08 -21.62
N PRO A 59 -46.97 23.95 -20.30
CA PRO A 59 -46.29 24.74 -19.27
C PRO A 59 -44.78 24.58 -19.38
N SER A 60 -44.05 25.67 -19.61
CA SER A 60 -42.59 25.63 -19.76
C SER A 60 -41.95 26.96 -19.35
N LEU A 61 -40.74 26.88 -18.78
CA LEU A 61 -39.91 28.05 -18.47
C LEU A 61 -38.82 28.30 -19.50
N LYS A 62 -38.85 27.62 -20.66
CA LYS A 62 -37.84 27.77 -21.73
C LYS A 62 -37.74 29.22 -22.23
N HIS A 63 -38.85 29.93 -22.26
CA HIS A 63 -38.91 31.33 -22.69
C HIS A 63 -38.26 32.33 -21.71
N GLN A 64 -38.02 31.93 -20.46
CA GLN A 64 -37.31 32.73 -19.47
C GLN A 64 -35.78 32.51 -19.50
N ARG A 65 -35.30 31.50 -20.25
CA ARG A 65 -33.85 31.23 -20.40
C ARG A 65 -33.23 32.22 -21.38
N ASN A 66 -31.93 32.49 -21.21
CA ASN A 66 -31.17 33.43 -22.03
C ASN A 66 -31.08 32.97 -23.50
N LEU A 67 -31.95 33.51 -24.37
CA LEU A 67 -31.99 33.19 -25.82
C LEU A 67 -30.70 33.55 -26.57
N ASN A 68 -29.97 34.57 -26.11
CA ASN A 68 -28.75 35.06 -26.77
C ASN A 68 -27.50 34.25 -26.39
N GLU A 69 -27.49 33.64 -25.22
CA GLU A 69 -26.38 32.83 -24.71
C GLU A 69 -26.31 31.48 -25.46
N ALA A 70 -27.47 30.87 -25.70
CA ALA A 70 -27.59 29.66 -26.54
C ALA A 70 -27.09 29.88 -27.98
N LYS A 71 -27.26 31.09 -28.54
CA LYS A 71 -26.71 31.46 -29.85
C LYS A 71 -25.20 31.71 -29.82
N ARG A 72 -24.67 32.19 -28.70
CA ARG A 72 -23.24 32.50 -28.53
C ARG A 72 -22.40 31.24 -28.29
N GLU A 73 -22.98 30.20 -27.69
CA GLU A 73 -22.35 28.88 -27.50
C GLU A 73 -22.14 28.11 -28.80
N GLY A 74 -23.11 28.15 -29.73
CA GLY A 74 -22.97 27.50 -31.04
C GLY A 74 -22.09 28.23 -32.05
N MET A 75 -21.47 29.36 -31.67
CA MET A 75 -20.74 30.26 -32.57
C MET A 75 -19.33 30.61 -32.03
N ARG A 76 -18.77 29.76 -31.16
CA ARG A 76 -17.45 29.95 -30.51
C ARG A 76 -16.24 29.62 -31.40
N ASP A 77 -16.45 29.27 -32.67
CA ASP A 77 -15.35 28.89 -33.59
C ASP A 77 -14.79 30.07 -34.41
N ASP A 78 -15.36 31.28 -34.29
CA ASP A 78 -14.83 32.47 -34.96
C ASP A 78 -13.75 33.15 -34.10
N ALA A 79 -12.49 32.83 -34.40
CA ALA A 79 -11.31 33.44 -33.83
C ALA A 79 -11.35 34.99 -33.88
N LEU A 80 -10.91 35.63 -32.79
CA LEU A 80 -10.63 37.07 -32.65
C LEU A 80 -11.82 38.04 -32.60
N LYS A 81 -12.95 37.67 -31.97
CA LYS A 81 -13.89 38.70 -31.47
C LYS A 81 -13.37 39.27 -30.15
N ARG A 82 -12.92 40.53 -30.19
CA ARG A 82 -12.58 41.33 -28.99
C ARG A 82 -13.77 41.27 -28.02
N ASP A 83 -13.57 40.71 -26.83
CA ASP A 83 -14.63 40.59 -25.83
C ASP A 83 -15.22 41.96 -25.50
N GLU A 84 -16.52 42.12 -25.78
CA GLU A 84 -17.17 43.41 -25.60
C GLU A 84 -17.53 43.72 -24.14
N THR A 85 -17.29 42.77 -23.23
CA THR A 85 -17.57 42.90 -21.80
C THR A 85 -16.74 44.01 -21.15
N TYR A 86 -17.27 44.61 -20.07
CA TYR A 86 -16.59 45.69 -19.35
C TYR A 86 -15.20 45.26 -18.86
N GLU A 87 -15.12 44.03 -18.32
CA GLU A 87 -13.90 43.42 -17.83
C GLU A 87 -12.95 43.07 -18.99
N GLY A 88 -13.44 42.43 -20.06
CA GLY A 88 -12.59 42.06 -21.21
C GLY A 88 -11.94 43.26 -21.91
N LYS A 89 -12.64 44.40 -22.03
CA LYS A 89 -12.05 45.64 -22.61
C LYS A 89 -11.02 46.31 -21.72
N ARG A 90 -11.12 46.13 -20.41
CA ARG A 90 -10.26 46.77 -19.39
C ARG A 90 -9.25 45.81 -18.78
N ASP A 91 -9.24 44.57 -19.23
CA ASP A 91 -8.31 43.59 -18.72
C ASP A 91 -6.91 44.04 -19.11
N ARG A 92 -6.13 44.36 -18.07
CA ARG A 92 -4.73 44.77 -18.20
C ARG A 92 -3.89 43.68 -18.85
N TRP A 93 -4.29 42.44 -18.68
CA TRP A 93 -3.61 41.26 -19.20
C TRP A 93 -4.21 40.77 -20.52
N ALA A 94 -5.04 41.58 -21.19
CA ALA A 94 -5.51 41.27 -22.53
C ALA A 94 -4.31 41.18 -23.50
N GLY A 95 -4.12 40.00 -24.12
CA GLY A 95 -2.97 39.71 -24.98
C GLY A 95 -1.70 39.34 -24.22
N PHE A 96 -1.79 39.00 -22.94
CA PHE A 96 -0.69 38.43 -22.18
C PHE A 96 -0.41 37.00 -22.66
N GLU A 97 0.78 36.77 -23.19
CA GLU A 97 1.25 35.44 -23.58
C GLU A 97 1.79 34.72 -22.34
N ALA A 98 1.40 33.46 -22.14
CA ALA A 98 1.81 32.70 -20.96
C ALA A 98 3.34 32.55 -20.84
N GLU A 99 4.06 32.55 -21.97
CA GLU A 99 5.52 32.48 -22.05
C GLU A 99 6.21 33.69 -21.41
N GLU A 100 5.58 34.86 -21.38
CA GLU A 100 6.16 36.05 -20.72
C GLU A 100 6.32 35.84 -19.20
N PHE A 101 5.55 34.91 -18.62
CA PHE A 101 5.67 34.55 -17.21
C PHE A 101 6.97 33.78 -16.91
N ASP A 102 7.59 33.14 -17.90
CA ASP A 102 8.84 32.40 -17.71
C ASP A 102 9.99 33.31 -17.27
N ALA A 103 10.01 34.57 -17.73
CA ALA A 103 10.97 35.58 -17.28
C ALA A 103 10.81 35.94 -15.79
N VAL A 104 9.61 35.77 -15.21
CA VAL A 104 9.40 35.89 -13.76
C VAL A 104 10.00 34.67 -13.06
N PHE A 105 9.76 33.47 -13.58
CA PHE A 105 10.31 32.23 -13.04
C PHE A 105 11.85 32.25 -13.02
N GLU A 106 12.50 32.65 -14.12
CA GLU A 106 13.97 32.76 -14.19
C GLU A 106 14.54 33.75 -13.17
N ARG A 107 13.85 34.88 -12.95
CA ARG A 107 14.28 35.86 -11.94
C ARG A 107 14.18 35.27 -10.53
N HIS A 108 13.09 34.57 -10.23
CA HIS A 108 12.95 33.88 -8.94
C HIS A 108 13.98 32.77 -8.77
N ALA A 109 14.29 32.00 -9.81
CA ALA A 109 15.34 30.98 -9.79
C ALA A 109 16.73 31.58 -9.46
N LYS A 110 17.09 32.71 -10.10
CA LYS A 110 18.33 33.44 -9.80
C LYS A 110 18.36 33.95 -8.35
N LEU A 111 17.24 34.45 -7.84
CA LEU A 111 17.13 34.89 -6.44
C LEU A 111 17.28 33.74 -5.44
N GLU A 112 16.71 32.56 -5.72
CA GLU A 112 16.87 31.37 -4.88
C GLU A 112 18.33 30.88 -4.87
N GLU A 113 19.04 30.92 -6.00
CA GLU A 113 20.48 30.62 -6.05
C GLU A 113 21.31 31.61 -5.23
N ILE A 114 20.99 32.90 -5.29
CA ILE A 114 21.64 33.92 -4.45
C ILE A 114 21.35 33.67 -2.97
N LYS A 115 20.10 33.37 -2.59
CA LYS A 115 19.74 33.04 -1.20
C LYS A 115 20.47 31.79 -0.71
N LYS A 116 20.58 30.76 -1.55
CA LYS A 116 21.30 29.52 -1.24
C LYS A 116 22.80 29.75 -1.10
N ALA A 117 23.41 30.55 -1.98
CA ALA A 117 24.81 30.93 -1.89
C ALA A 117 25.10 31.72 -0.61
N LYS A 118 24.23 32.68 -0.26
CA LYS A 118 24.31 33.44 0.99
C LYS A 118 24.17 32.51 2.20
N ALA A 119 23.16 31.64 2.24
CA ALA A 119 22.97 30.68 3.32
C ALA A 119 24.16 29.71 3.48
N LYS A 120 24.76 29.27 2.37
CA LYS A 120 26.00 28.46 2.39
C LYS A 120 27.19 29.27 2.92
N ALA A 121 27.35 30.53 2.50
CA ALA A 121 28.42 31.40 2.98
C ALA A 121 28.27 31.69 4.49
N ASP A 122 27.05 31.95 4.95
CA ASP A 122 26.73 32.16 6.37
C ASP A 122 26.96 30.89 7.19
N ALA A 123 26.60 29.71 6.67
CA ALA A 123 26.92 28.43 7.29
C ALA A 123 28.43 28.15 7.37
N MET A 124 29.18 28.43 6.30
CA MET A 124 30.65 28.31 6.27
C MET A 124 31.32 29.29 7.24
N ARG A 125 30.81 30.53 7.35
CA ARG A 125 31.29 31.53 8.32
C ARG A 125 31.02 31.09 9.76
N LYS A 126 29.87 30.47 10.06
CA LYS A 126 29.57 29.89 11.38
C LYS A 126 30.51 28.72 11.71
N LEU A 127 30.80 27.85 10.76
CA LEU A 127 31.75 26.74 10.94
C LEU A 127 33.19 27.23 11.13
N GLN A 128 33.60 28.27 10.42
CA GLN A 128 34.94 28.86 10.55
C GLN A 128 35.09 29.69 11.84
N GLY A 129 34.02 30.36 12.28
CA GLY A 129 33.97 31.05 13.58
C GLY A 129 33.95 30.11 14.79
N GLY A 130 33.57 28.84 14.62
CA GLY A 130 33.61 27.81 15.66
C GLY A 130 35.00 27.20 15.91
N ALA A 131 36.01 27.52 15.09
CA ALA A 131 37.36 26.93 15.16
C ALA A 131 38.43 27.89 15.72
N GLY A 132 38.07 29.09 16.20
CA GLY A 132 38.98 30.05 16.81
C GLY A 132 38.43 30.59 18.13
N GLY A 133 38.88 30.01 19.25
CA GLY A 133 38.45 30.43 20.59
C GLY A 133 39.04 31.77 21.06
N ALA A 134 38.30 32.40 21.99
CA ALA A 134 38.73 33.35 23.01
C ALA A 134 39.48 34.64 22.60
N GLY A 135 38.75 35.76 22.67
CA GLY A 135 39.28 37.04 23.15
C GLY A 135 39.52 38.14 22.10
N ALA A 136 38.58 39.08 21.98
CA ALA A 136 38.84 40.52 21.94
C ALA A 136 37.53 41.31 21.79
N ASP A 137 37.32 42.22 22.74
CA ASP A 137 36.32 43.27 22.78
C ASP A 137 36.37 44.16 21.51
N GLY A 138 35.21 44.49 20.96
CA GLY A 138 35.12 45.34 19.76
C GLY A 138 33.71 45.43 19.22
N GLY A 139 32.85 46.20 19.89
CA GLY A 139 31.47 46.42 19.50
C GLY A 139 31.33 46.97 18.07
N ALA A 140 30.77 46.16 17.18
CA ALA A 140 30.18 46.60 15.93
C ALA A 140 28.75 46.05 15.86
N GLN A 141 27.83 46.97 16.12
CA GLN A 141 26.38 46.90 16.04
C GLN A 141 25.86 45.94 14.95
N GLU A 142 25.51 44.71 15.35
CA GLU A 142 24.85 43.73 14.49
C GLU A 142 23.32 43.91 14.63
N GLN A 143 22.72 44.64 13.69
CA GLN A 143 21.31 44.51 13.38
C GLN A 143 21.14 43.26 12.51
N GLY A 144 20.46 42.24 13.03
CA GLY A 144 20.18 41.02 12.29
C GLY A 144 19.69 39.92 13.21
N LYS A 145 18.53 40.14 13.83
CA LYS A 145 17.84 39.12 14.64
C LYS A 145 17.21 38.11 13.68
N ASP A 146 18.04 37.25 13.09
CA ASP A 146 17.56 36.08 12.34
C ASP A 146 17.41 34.93 13.34
N ASP A 147 16.16 34.48 13.48
CA ASP A 147 15.71 33.41 14.35
C ASP A 147 16.62 32.17 14.25
N GLU A 148 17.46 32.01 15.26
CA GLU A 148 18.12 30.76 15.53
C GLU A 148 17.03 29.74 15.86
N LYS A 149 16.87 28.75 14.98
CA LYS A 149 15.99 27.61 15.17
C LYS A 149 16.54 26.79 16.35
N LEU A 150 16.22 27.24 17.55
CA LEU A 150 16.36 26.48 18.78
C LEU A 150 15.57 25.18 18.59
N ASP A 151 16.27 24.05 18.68
CA ASP A 151 15.65 22.76 18.83
C ASP A 151 14.82 22.77 20.12
N GLU A 152 13.51 22.51 19.98
CA GLU A 152 12.51 22.65 21.04
C GLU A 152 12.69 21.58 22.15
N SER A 153 13.66 20.67 22.02
CA SER A 153 14.04 19.72 23.06
C SER A 153 14.95 20.30 24.16
N ASP A 154 15.68 21.39 23.91
CA ASP A 154 16.66 21.93 24.87
C ASP A 154 16.12 23.06 25.78
N VAL A 155 14.84 23.43 25.64
CA VAL A 155 14.19 24.49 26.44
C VAL A 155 13.15 23.94 27.42
N LYS A 156 13.35 22.74 27.96
CA LYS A 156 12.44 22.15 28.97
C LYS A 156 12.85 22.40 30.43
N ASP A 157 14.02 22.96 30.68
CA ASP A 157 14.53 23.17 32.04
C ASP A 157 15.09 24.57 32.29
N VAL A 158 14.28 25.62 32.22
CA VAL A 158 14.58 26.82 33.01
C VAL A 158 13.31 27.56 33.43
N GLY A 159 12.88 27.33 34.68
CA GLY A 159 11.97 28.20 35.43
C GLY A 159 12.59 29.56 35.76
N ALA A 160 13.23 30.22 34.79
CA ALA A 160 13.78 31.57 34.93
C ALA A 160 12.84 32.56 34.24
N LYS A 161 12.17 33.35 35.08
CA LYS A 161 11.29 34.45 34.75
C LYS A 161 12.03 35.49 33.88
N VAL A 162 11.90 35.39 32.56
CA VAL A 162 12.32 36.45 31.62
C VAL A 162 11.23 37.52 31.63
N GLU A 163 11.39 38.54 32.46
CA GLU A 163 10.61 39.77 32.37
C GLU A 163 11.10 40.59 31.17
N SER A 164 10.57 40.30 29.98
CA SER A 164 10.71 41.21 28.84
C SER A 164 9.79 42.41 29.05
N ARG A 165 10.31 43.42 29.75
CA ARG A 165 9.66 44.73 29.92
C ARG A 165 9.72 45.50 28.60
N VAL A 166 8.79 45.22 27.69
CA VAL A 166 8.45 46.14 26.60
C VAL A 166 7.46 47.15 27.17
N ARG A 167 7.95 48.34 27.54
CA ARG A 167 7.09 49.49 27.83
C ARG A 167 6.54 50.03 26.50
N SER A 168 5.42 49.46 26.06
CA SER A 168 4.51 50.16 25.14
C SER A 168 3.23 50.48 25.92
N ALA A 169 2.77 51.74 25.84
CA ALA A 169 1.55 52.21 26.47
C ALA A 169 0.34 51.64 25.72
N GLY A 170 0.05 50.38 25.97
CA GLY A 170 -0.99 49.63 25.29
C GLY A 170 -0.66 48.16 25.43
N GLY A 171 -1.11 47.56 26.54
CA GLY A 171 -0.95 46.15 26.85
C GLY A 171 -1.69 45.26 25.84
N GLY A 172 -1.14 45.16 24.64
CA GLY A 172 -1.43 44.08 23.72
C GLY A 172 -0.57 42.90 24.12
N SER A 173 -1.20 41.83 24.58
CA SER A 173 -0.55 40.53 24.76
C SER A 173 0.24 40.21 23.48
N SER A 174 1.57 40.10 23.56
CA SER A 174 2.40 39.56 22.47
C SER A 174 2.24 38.03 22.34
N GLY A 175 1.02 37.52 22.56
CA GLY A 175 0.65 36.20 22.13
C GLY A 175 0.38 36.29 20.64
N THR A 176 1.28 35.74 19.83
CA THR A 176 1.03 35.39 18.42
C THR A 176 -0.42 34.95 18.26
N VAL A 177 -1.19 35.65 17.43
CA VAL A 177 -2.55 35.26 17.06
C VAL A 177 -2.42 33.96 16.26
N ARG A 178 -2.35 32.82 16.96
CA ARG A 178 -2.43 31.51 16.31
C ARG A 178 -3.81 31.43 15.68
N ASN A 179 -3.87 31.06 14.41
CA ASN A 179 -5.16 30.80 13.76
C ASN A 179 -5.95 29.81 14.63
N LEU A 180 -7.15 30.19 15.06
CA LEU A 180 -7.99 29.37 15.95
C LEU A 180 -8.41 28.05 15.29
N ARG A 181 -8.35 27.98 13.96
CA ARG A 181 -8.61 26.74 13.22
C ARG A 181 -7.43 25.78 13.39
N ILE A 182 -7.72 24.64 14.01
CA ILE A 182 -6.86 23.47 14.06
C ILE A 182 -6.61 23.00 12.62
N ARG A 183 -5.34 22.86 12.23
CA ARG A 183 -4.95 22.55 10.85
C ARG A 183 -5.02 21.05 10.55
N GLU A 184 -4.88 20.24 11.59
CA GLU A 184 -4.95 18.79 11.60
C GLU A 184 -6.37 18.29 11.31
N ASP A 185 -7.38 19.08 11.72
CA ASP A 185 -8.79 18.77 11.50
C ASP A 185 -9.24 19.25 10.11
N THR A 186 -9.44 18.27 9.22
CA THR A 186 -10.02 18.51 7.89
C THR A 186 -11.50 18.88 8.01
N ALA A 187 -11.94 19.88 7.23
CA ALA A 187 -13.35 20.25 7.20
C ALA A 187 -14.19 19.16 6.53
N LYS A 188 -15.43 18.95 6.99
CA LYS A 188 -16.29 17.85 6.50
C LYS A 188 -16.45 17.84 4.98
N TYR A 189 -16.71 19.00 4.36
CA TYR A 189 -16.88 19.14 2.90
C TYR A 189 -15.57 19.00 2.10
N LEU A 190 -14.42 18.91 2.74
CA LEU A 190 -13.13 18.62 2.09
C LEU A 190 -12.77 17.14 2.16
N LEU A 191 -13.56 16.32 2.85
CA LEU A 191 -13.35 14.87 2.91
C LEU A 191 -13.56 14.23 1.53
N ASN A 192 -14.55 14.71 0.78
CA ASN A 192 -14.74 14.34 -0.62
C ASN A 192 -15.03 15.61 -1.45
N LEU A 193 -14.27 15.81 -2.54
CA LEU A 193 -14.40 16.97 -3.43
C LEU A 193 -15.38 16.72 -4.58
N ASP A 194 -15.84 15.46 -4.74
CA ASP A 194 -16.85 15.12 -5.74
C ASP A 194 -18.15 15.87 -5.42
N THR A 195 -18.74 16.51 -6.44
CA THR A 195 -19.94 17.33 -6.29
C THR A 195 -21.18 16.53 -5.92
N GLU A 196 -21.19 15.23 -6.26
CA GLU A 196 -22.27 14.28 -5.96
C GLU A 196 -22.06 13.53 -4.64
N SER A 197 -21.03 13.89 -3.87
CA SER A 197 -20.80 13.33 -2.54
C SER A 197 -21.83 13.81 -1.50
N ALA A 198 -21.62 13.46 -0.24
CA ALA A 198 -22.56 13.81 0.83
C ALA A 198 -22.76 15.33 0.97
N TYR A 199 -24.03 15.76 0.97
CA TYR A 199 -24.39 17.16 1.16
C TYR A 199 -23.96 17.70 2.53
N TYR A 200 -23.22 18.82 2.50
CA TYR A 200 -22.84 19.61 3.67
C TYR A 200 -23.69 20.86 3.74
N ASP A 201 -24.39 21.06 4.88
CA ASP A 201 -25.10 22.30 5.14
C ASP A 201 -24.15 23.31 5.81
N PRO A 202 -23.71 24.39 5.13
CA PRO A 202 -22.79 25.37 5.69
C PRO A 202 -23.42 26.21 6.81
N LYS A 203 -24.75 26.27 6.89
CA LYS A 203 -25.47 27.05 7.90
C LYS A 203 -25.35 26.38 9.26
N THR A 204 -25.74 25.11 9.33
CA THR A 204 -25.68 24.30 10.56
C THR A 204 -24.34 23.57 10.73
N ARG A 205 -23.46 23.64 9.73
CA ARG A 205 -22.16 22.97 9.68
C ARG A 205 -22.27 21.45 9.87
N SER A 206 -23.36 20.86 9.39
CA SER A 206 -23.65 19.43 9.54
C SER A 206 -23.57 18.71 8.19
N MET A 207 -23.09 17.47 8.23
CA MET A 207 -23.05 16.57 7.08
C MET A 207 -23.78 15.30 7.48
N ARG A 208 -24.92 15.02 6.85
CA ARG A 208 -25.80 13.93 7.26
C ARG A 208 -25.26 12.56 6.87
N ALA A 209 -24.97 12.39 5.58
CA ALA A 209 -24.48 11.14 5.00
C ALA A 209 -22.95 11.01 5.11
N ASP A 210 -22.45 9.80 4.89
CA ASP A 210 -21.02 9.53 4.80
C ASP A 210 -20.47 10.07 3.46
N PRO A 211 -19.43 10.94 3.47
CA PRO A 211 -18.84 11.47 2.25
C PRO A 211 -18.05 10.43 1.43
N ARG A 212 -17.65 9.30 2.04
CA ARG A 212 -16.92 8.21 1.37
C ARG A 212 -17.52 6.84 1.72
N PRO A 213 -18.68 6.47 1.14
CA PRO A 213 -19.32 5.20 1.43
C PRO A 213 -18.45 3.99 1.04
N ASP A 214 -17.67 4.10 -0.04
CA ASP A 214 -16.92 2.97 -0.65
C ASP A 214 -15.71 2.50 0.17
N LEU A 215 -15.13 3.35 1.01
CA LEU A 215 -14.02 2.95 1.87
C LEU A 215 -14.49 1.93 2.92
N PRO A 216 -13.64 1.03 3.42
CA PRO A 216 -13.96 0.24 4.59
C PRO A 216 -13.86 1.10 5.87
N ASP A 217 -14.61 0.72 6.89
CA ASP A 217 -14.78 1.51 8.12
C ASP A 217 -13.45 1.87 8.81
N HIS A 218 -12.53 0.94 8.97
CA HIS A 218 -11.27 1.20 9.69
C HIS A 218 -10.40 2.32 9.06
N LEU A 219 -10.59 2.64 7.77
CA LEU A 219 -9.87 3.71 7.07
C LEU A 219 -10.62 5.05 7.06
N LYS A 220 -11.90 5.06 7.43
CA LYS A 220 -12.73 6.25 7.40
C LYS A 220 -12.53 7.07 8.68
N THR A 221 -12.25 8.36 8.52
CA THR A 221 -12.17 9.33 9.64
C THR A 221 -13.56 9.77 10.11
N PHE A 222 -14.55 9.79 9.22
CA PHE A 222 -15.90 10.29 9.48
C PHE A 222 -16.94 9.39 8.77
N ARG A 223 -18.11 9.19 9.39
CA ARG A 223 -19.20 8.30 8.90
C ARG A 223 -20.51 9.03 8.59
N GLY A 224 -20.49 10.36 8.60
CA GLY A 224 -21.70 11.16 8.63
C GLY A 224 -22.23 11.40 10.05
N ASP A 225 -22.92 12.51 10.23
CA ASP A 225 -23.54 12.87 11.51
C ASP A 225 -24.73 11.94 11.83
N ASN A 226 -25.35 11.28 10.83
CA ASN A 226 -26.43 10.32 11.11
C ASN A 226 -25.93 9.08 11.87
N PHE A 227 -24.70 8.63 11.58
CA PHE A 227 -24.09 7.50 12.29
C PHE A 227 -23.92 7.85 13.77
N THR A 228 -23.24 8.96 14.06
CA THR A 228 -22.95 9.38 15.45
C THR A 228 -24.21 9.68 16.26
N ARG A 229 -25.28 10.17 15.62
CA ARG A 229 -26.58 10.46 16.27
C ARG A 229 -27.35 9.23 16.75
N VAL A 230 -27.12 8.07 16.14
CA VAL A 230 -27.86 6.83 16.46
C VAL A 230 -27.03 5.89 17.34
N THR A 231 -25.70 6.02 17.32
CA THR A 231 -24.78 5.19 18.11
C THR A 231 -24.69 5.58 19.59
N GLY A 232 -24.18 4.66 20.41
CA GLY A 232 -23.91 4.90 21.83
C GLY A 232 -25.17 4.90 22.69
N ALA A 233 -25.17 5.72 23.75
CA ALA A 233 -26.26 5.78 24.74
C ALA A 233 -27.62 6.19 24.14
N ALA A 234 -27.64 6.84 22.96
CA ALA A 234 -28.88 7.16 22.26
C ALA A 234 -29.68 5.89 21.88
N LYS A 235 -28.99 4.79 21.54
CA LYS A 235 -29.63 3.50 21.26
C LYS A 235 -30.25 2.91 22.52
N GLU A 236 -29.51 2.90 23.62
CA GLU A 236 -29.96 2.37 24.91
C GLU A 236 -31.17 3.16 25.46
N MET A 237 -31.15 4.49 25.32
CA MET A 237 -32.27 5.34 25.70
C MET A 237 -33.52 5.05 24.85
N ARG A 238 -33.36 4.83 23.53
CA ARG A 238 -34.47 4.43 22.65
C ARG A 238 -35.04 3.07 23.03
N GLU A 239 -34.19 2.09 23.32
CA GLU A 239 -34.62 0.77 23.80
C GLU A 239 -35.40 0.90 25.12
N LEU A 240 -34.90 1.71 26.07
CA LEU A 240 -35.57 2.01 27.32
C LEU A 240 -36.94 2.69 27.09
N GLN A 241 -37.02 3.62 26.15
CA GLN A 241 -38.26 4.32 25.82
C GLN A 241 -39.30 3.39 25.18
N VAL A 242 -38.87 2.50 24.28
CA VAL A 242 -39.74 1.46 23.71
C VAL A 242 -40.23 0.53 24.82
N HIS A 243 -39.34 0.11 25.73
CA HIS A 243 -39.72 -0.71 26.87
C HIS A 243 -40.74 -0.01 27.78
N ALA A 244 -40.58 1.29 28.03
CA ALA A 244 -41.51 2.08 28.83
C ALA A 244 -42.90 2.15 28.19
N TRP A 245 -42.99 2.38 26.87
CA TRP A 245 -44.27 2.35 26.15
C TRP A 245 -44.94 0.98 26.24
N GLU A 246 -44.17 -0.07 25.98
CA GLU A 246 -44.61 -1.45 26.10
C GLU A 246 -45.05 -1.86 27.51
N ALA A 247 -44.42 -1.31 28.55
CA ALA A 247 -44.78 -1.54 29.95
C ALA A 247 -46.08 -0.79 30.29
N ASN A 248 -46.22 0.45 29.81
CA ASN A 248 -47.43 1.25 30.00
C ASN A 248 -48.65 0.63 29.31
N GLU A 249 -48.50 0.07 28.11
CA GLU A 249 -49.57 -0.69 27.44
C GLU A 249 -49.99 -1.93 28.23
N ARG A 250 -49.06 -2.56 28.95
CA ARG A 250 -49.32 -3.69 29.86
C ARG A 250 -49.81 -3.26 31.26
N GLY A 251 -49.99 -1.96 31.49
CA GLY A 251 -50.51 -1.40 32.74
C GLY A 251 -49.45 -1.14 33.83
N VAL A 252 -48.16 -1.30 33.53
CA VAL A 252 -47.07 -0.92 34.43
C VAL A 252 -46.68 0.52 34.16
N ALA A 253 -46.97 1.42 35.10
CA ALA A 253 -46.62 2.83 34.98
C ALA A 253 -45.10 3.03 35.02
N MET A 254 -44.52 3.27 33.84
CA MET A 254 -43.09 3.50 33.66
C MET A 254 -42.90 4.74 32.79
N ASP A 255 -42.25 5.77 33.34
CA ASP A 255 -41.93 6.99 32.61
C ASP A 255 -40.42 7.22 32.61
N THR A 256 -39.85 7.36 31.42
CA THR A 256 -38.43 7.64 31.22
C THR A 256 -38.03 9.06 31.61
N ALA A 257 -38.95 10.02 31.58
CA ALA A 257 -38.66 11.42 31.88
C ALA A 257 -38.92 11.76 33.35
N GLY A 258 -40.08 11.34 33.89
CA GLY A 258 -40.46 11.60 35.28
C GLY A 258 -39.72 10.75 36.30
N LEU A 259 -39.53 9.45 36.02
CA LEU A 259 -38.90 8.50 36.95
C LEU A 259 -37.77 7.71 36.25
N PRO A 260 -36.71 8.40 35.77
CA PRO A 260 -35.67 7.80 34.94
C PRO A 260 -34.91 6.67 35.64
N SER A 261 -34.61 6.82 36.94
CA SER A 261 -33.88 5.79 37.71
C SER A 261 -34.72 4.53 37.92
N GLN A 262 -36.02 4.67 38.17
CA GLN A 262 -36.93 3.54 38.28
C GLN A 262 -37.07 2.81 36.94
N ALA A 263 -37.27 3.57 35.86
CA ALA A 263 -37.32 3.02 34.50
C ALA A 263 -36.04 2.24 34.17
N GLU A 264 -34.87 2.79 34.49
CA GLU A 264 -33.58 2.15 34.25
C GLU A 264 -33.41 0.85 35.04
N LEU A 265 -33.78 0.83 36.32
CA LEU A 265 -33.75 -0.37 37.16
C LEU A 265 -34.70 -1.46 36.62
N LEU A 266 -35.93 -1.09 36.27
CA LEU A 266 -36.90 -2.02 35.69
C LEU A 266 -36.40 -2.61 34.36
N HIS A 267 -35.75 -1.79 33.53
CA HIS A 267 -35.17 -2.23 32.27
C HIS A 267 -33.97 -3.17 32.47
N LYS A 268 -33.11 -2.92 33.46
CA LYS A 268 -32.04 -3.85 33.85
C LYS A 268 -32.61 -5.18 34.33
N GLU A 269 -33.64 -5.15 35.17
CA GLU A 269 -34.33 -6.37 35.61
C GLU A 269 -34.97 -7.12 34.45
N PHE A 270 -35.56 -6.39 33.50
CA PHE A 270 -36.12 -6.94 32.28
C PHE A 270 -35.05 -7.62 31.42
N LYS A 271 -33.88 -6.99 31.20
CA LYS A 271 -32.75 -7.60 30.49
C LYS A 271 -32.29 -8.89 31.14
N ARG A 272 -32.08 -8.90 32.47
CA ARG A 272 -31.73 -10.11 33.23
C ARG A 272 -32.79 -11.22 33.07
N ARG A 273 -34.07 -10.89 33.23
CA ARG A 273 -35.17 -11.86 33.06
C ARG A 273 -35.28 -12.37 31.63
N LYS A 274 -34.99 -11.52 30.63
CA LYS A 274 -34.99 -11.89 29.22
C LYS A 274 -33.90 -12.90 28.92
N GLU A 275 -32.67 -12.67 29.40
CA GLU A 275 -31.55 -13.62 29.27
C GLU A 275 -31.85 -14.96 29.96
N GLU A 276 -32.43 -14.93 31.17
CA GLU A 276 -32.87 -16.15 31.85
C GLU A 276 -33.94 -16.92 31.08
N LEU A 277 -34.87 -16.22 30.42
CA LEU A 277 -35.90 -16.83 29.57
C LEU A 277 -35.32 -17.37 28.26
N GLU A 278 -34.35 -16.69 27.65
CA GLU A 278 -33.63 -17.17 26.47
C GLU A 278 -32.87 -18.44 26.80
N ARG A 279 -32.11 -18.46 27.91
CA ARG A 279 -31.45 -19.68 28.38
C ARG A 279 -32.44 -20.82 28.64
N LYS A 280 -33.59 -20.54 29.27
CA LYS A 280 -34.63 -21.56 29.49
C LYS A 280 -35.24 -22.07 28.18
N LYS A 281 -35.35 -21.22 27.16
CA LYS A 281 -35.80 -21.63 25.82
C LYS A 281 -34.76 -22.50 25.15
N GLU A 282 -33.48 -22.12 25.23
CA GLU A 282 -32.37 -22.92 24.74
C GLU A 282 -32.38 -24.29 25.40
N THR A 283 -32.40 -24.38 26.74
CA THR A 283 -32.48 -25.67 27.45
C THR A 283 -33.74 -26.45 27.09
N ALA A 284 -34.89 -25.81 26.95
CA ALA A 284 -36.11 -26.51 26.56
C ALA A 284 -36.06 -27.02 25.11
N VAL A 285 -35.28 -26.38 24.23
CA VAL A 285 -35.02 -26.84 22.87
C VAL A 285 -34.05 -28.01 22.90
N THR A 286 -32.95 -27.91 23.65
CA THR A 286 -31.98 -29.00 23.81
C THR A 286 -32.63 -30.23 24.45
N ASP A 287 -33.48 -30.07 25.46
CA ASP A 287 -34.18 -31.18 26.10
C ASP A 287 -35.16 -31.91 25.16
N ARG A 288 -35.77 -31.16 24.22
CA ARG A 288 -36.77 -31.72 23.28
C ARG A 288 -36.15 -32.34 22.05
N TYR A 289 -35.07 -31.76 21.55
CA TYR A 289 -34.49 -32.11 20.25
C TYR A 289 -33.08 -32.70 20.35
N GLY A 290 -32.46 -32.67 21.53
CA GLY A 290 -31.07 -33.06 21.75
C GLY A 290 -30.09 -32.02 21.22
N ASP A 291 -28.89 -31.99 21.80
CA ASP A 291 -27.78 -31.22 21.24
C ASP A 291 -27.15 -32.00 20.08
N ALA A 292 -27.07 -31.39 18.89
CA ALA A 292 -26.45 -32.01 17.71
C ALA A 292 -24.94 -32.28 17.88
N ALA A 293 -24.32 -31.65 18.88
CA ALA A 293 -22.93 -31.87 19.25
C ALA A 293 -22.75 -33.04 20.25
N ASP A 294 -23.81 -33.46 20.93
CA ASP A 294 -23.74 -34.63 21.80
C ASP A 294 -23.61 -35.89 20.95
N VAL A 295 -22.61 -36.71 21.28
CA VAL A 295 -22.38 -37.98 20.61
C VAL A 295 -23.61 -38.85 20.83
N MET A 296 -24.29 -39.21 19.74
CA MET A 296 -25.44 -40.13 19.77
C MET A 296 -25.16 -41.30 20.73
N PRO A 297 -26.04 -41.55 21.72
CA PRO A 297 -25.82 -42.61 22.69
C PRO A 297 -25.66 -43.96 21.98
N GLU A 298 -24.77 -44.80 22.51
CA GLU A 298 -24.31 -46.03 21.86
C GLU A 298 -25.46 -47.00 21.53
N GLU A 299 -26.50 -47.01 22.37
CA GLU A 299 -27.74 -47.78 22.18
C GLU A 299 -28.51 -47.38 20.91
N LEU A 300 -28.54 -46.07 20.60
CA LEU A 300 -29.20 -45.54 19.40
C LEU A 300 -28.36 -45.72 18.14
N LYS A 301 -27.03 -45.79 18.24
CA LYS A 301 -26.15 -46.13 17.10
C LYS A 301 -26.38 -47.56 16.61
N VAL A 302 -26.66 -48.48 17.53
CA VAL A 302 -26.99 -49.88 17.20
C VAL A 302 -28.35 -49.99 16.50
N VAL A 303 -29.34 -49.21 16.92
CA VAL A 303 -30.67 -49.18 16.28
C VAL A 303 -30.65 -48.45 14.94
N ALA A 304 -29.95 -47.31 14.83
CA ALA A 304 -29.84 -46.52 13.61
C ALA A 304 -29.15 -47.27 12.46
N ALA A 305 -28.32 -48.27 12.76
CA ALA A 305 -27.61 -49.06 11.76
C ALA A 305 -28.50 -50.11 11.04
N THR A 306 -29.76 -50.32 11.44
CA THR A 306 -30.51 -51.49 10.96
C THR A 306 -31.44 -51.26 9.78
N GLU A 307 -31.82 -50.03 9.41
CA GLU A 307 -32.74 -49.83 8.27
C GLU A 307 -32.45 -48.53 7.49
N HIS A 308 -31.60 -48.63 6.46
CA HIS A 308 -31.55 -47.60 5.41
C HIS A 308 -32.83 -47.68 4.58
N TYR A 309 -33.76 -46.77 4.83
CA TYR A 309 -34.99 -46.66 4.05
C TYR A 309 -34.67 -46.15 2.63
N VAL A 310 -34.87 -47.00 1.62
CA VAL A 310 -34.62 -46.70 0.20
C VAL A 310 -35.92 -46.86 -0.57
N GLU A 311 -36.47 -45.75 -1.07
CA GLU A 311 -37.66 -45.76 -1.93
C GLU A 311 -37.24 -46.03 -3.38
N TYR A 312 -37.85 -47.01 -4.03
CA TYR A 312 -37.65 -47.30 -5.45
C TYR A 312 -38.85 -46.81 -6.26
N ASP A 313 -38.61 -46.26 -7.45
CA ASP A 313 -39.67 -46.09 -8.44
C ASP A 313 -40.12 -47.44 -9.01
N ALA A 314 -41.24 -47.47 -9.73
CA ALA A 314 -41.75 -48.68 -10.38
C ALA A 314 -40.78 -49.30 -11.40
N THR A 315 -39.70 -48.60 -11.76
CA THR A 315 -38.63 -49.07 -12.65
C THR A 315 -37.35 -49.49 -11.91
N GLY A 316 -37.35 -49.49 -10.57
CA GLY A 316 -36.22 -49.91 -9.73
C GLY A 316 -35.15 -48.84 -9.52
N ARG A 317 -35.40 -47.57 -9.88
CA ARG A 317 -34.49 -46.44 -9.60
C ARG A 317 -34.77 -45.89 -8.21
N VAL A 318 -33.73 -45.66 -7.43
CA VAL A 318 -33.85 -45.07 -6.09
C VAL A 318 -34.32 -43.61 -6.19
N LEU A 319 -35.45 -43.30 -5.56
CA LEU A 319 -36.04 -41.96 -5.45
C LEU A 319 -35.55 -41.22 -4.20
N ARG A 320 -35.43 -41.91 -3.06
CA ARG A 320 -35.10 -41.30 -1.76
C ARG A 320 -34.36 -42.29 -0.87
N GLY A 321 -33.30 -41.83 -0.19
CA GLY A 321 -32.60 -42.60 0.84
C GLY A 321 -31.23 -43.19 0.47
N ALA A 322 -30.84 -43.17 -0.80
CA ALA A 322 -29.44 -43.38 -1.16
C ALA A 322 -28.70 -42.03 -1.12
N GLU A 323 -27.66 -41.91 -0.30
CA GLU A 323 -26.73 -40.79 -0.39
C GLU A 323 -26.19 -40.74 -1.82
N ALA A 324 -26.37 -39.62 -2.50
CA ALA A 324 -25.85 -39.44 -3.85
C ALA A 324 -24.33 -39.63 -3.80
N ALA A 325 -23.82 -40.64 -4.51
CA ALA A 325 -22.38 -40.86 -4.62
C ALA A 325 -21.72 -39.56 -5.08
N LYS A 326 -20.78 -39.03 -4.28
CA LYS A 326 -20.04 -37.82 -4.61
C LYS A 326 -19.42 -38.00 -5.99
N ALA A 327 -19.76 -37.12 -6.92
CA ALA A 327 -19.24 -37.17 -8.27
C ALA A 327 -17.71 -37.00 -8.23
N ARG A 328 -16.97 -38.07 -8.54
CA ARG A 328 -15.53 -38.02 -8.78
C ARG A 328 -15.29 -37.37 -10.13
N SER A 329 -14.22 -36.58 -10.28
CA SER A 329 -13.89 -36.01 -11.59
C SER A 329 -13.46 -37.09 -12.58
N LYS A 330 -13.42 -36.73 -13.87
CA LYS A 330 -13.03 -37.63 -14.97
C LYS A 330 -11.57 -38.13 -14.86
N TYR A 331 -10.76 -37.47 -14.04
CA TYR A 331 -9.34 -37.77 -13.88
C TYR A 331 -9.11 -38.60 -12.61
N GLU A 332 -8.07 -39.42 -12.62
CA GLU A 332 -7.64 -40.17 -11.43
C GLU A 332 -7.18 -39.19 -10.35
N GLU A 333 -8.05 -38.93 -9.38
CA GLU A 333 -7.75 -38.17 -8.18
C GLU A 333 -6.92 -39.02 -7.21
N ASP A 334 -6.08 -38.38 -6.41
CA ASP A 334 -5.29 -39.03 -5.35
C ASP A 334 -4.25 -40.07 -5.83
N ALA A 335 -3.70 -39.90 -7.03
CA ALA A 335 -2.53 -40.67 -7.49
C ALA A 335 -1.25 -40.24 -6.75
N LEU A 336 -0.85 -41.06 -5.78
CA LEU A 336 0.35 -40.85 -4.96
C LEU A 336 1.59 -41.41 -5.65
N GLU A 337 2.45 -40.52 -6.15
CA GLU A 337 3.76 -40.89 -6.73
C GLU A 337 4.77 -41.18 -5.60
N GLN A 338 5.66 -42.18 -5.77
CA GLN A 338 6.89 -42.39 -4.97
C GLN A 338 6.77 -42.30 -3.42
N ASN A 339 5.81 -43.03 -2.83
CA ASN A 339 5.58 -43.15 -1.38
C ASN A 339 5.27 -41.82 -0.65
N HIS A 340 4.79 -40.82 -1.37
CA HIS A 340 4.22 -39.61 -0.77
C HIS A 340 2.79 -39.89 -0.29
N THR A 341 2.35 -39.21 0.77
CA THR A 341 0.96 -39.30 1.29
C THR A 341 0.04 -38.22 0.74
N GLN A 342 0.58 -37.29 -0.06
CA GLN A 342 -0.15 -36.19 -0.68
C GLN A 342 0.30 -36.03 -2.14
N VAL A 343 -0.62 -35.59 -3.00
CA VAL A 343 -0.37 -35.43 -4.45
C VAL A 343 0.58 -34.26 -4.73
N TRP A 344 1.31 -34.30 -5.84
CA TRP A 344 2.11 -33.16 -6.33
C TRP A 344 1.23 -31.91 -6.50
N GLY A 345 1.68 -30.77 -5.95
CA GLY A 345 0.90 -29.52 -5.95
C GLY A 345 0.06 -29.29 -4.70
N SER A 346 0.04 -30.25 -3.77
CA SER A 346 -0.53 -30.07 -2.42
C SER A 346 0.24 -29.05 -1.56
N TYR A 347 1.46 -28.69 -1.96
CA TYR A 347 2.26 -27.66 -1.33
C TYR A 347 2.74 -26.62 -2.35
N CYS A 348 2.76 -25.38 -1.92
CA CYS A 348 3.16 -24.23 -2.71
C CYS A 348 4.11 -23.38 -1.87
N ARG A 349 5.31 -23.16 -2.40
CA ARG A 349 6.32 -22.26 -1.83
C ARG A 349 6.47 -21.08 -2.77
N VAL A 350 6.36 -19.87 -2.22
CA VAL A 350 6.65 -18.63 -2.95
C VAL A 350 8.04 -18.18 -2.53
N ALA A 351 9.02 -18.37 -3.41
CA ALA A 351 10.40 -17.92 -3.23
C ALA A 351 10.78 -16.99 -4.39
N ASP A 352 11.36 -15.83 -4.09
CA ASP A 352 11.87 -14.86 -5.07
C ASP A 352 10.86 -14.46 -6.18
N GLY A 353 9.57 -14.41 -5.83
CA GLY A 353 8.49 -14.06 -6.76
C GLY A 353 8.08 -15.18 -7.74
N GLN A 354 8.67 -16.38 -7.62
CA GLN A 354 8.28 -17.58 -8.37
C GLN A 354 7.50 -18.54 -7.47
N ILE A 355 6.44 -19.12 -8.03
CA ILE A 355 5.62 -20.15 -7.37
C ILE A 355 6.25 -21.51 -7.67
N GLN A 356 6.76 -22.17 -6.63
CA GLN A 356 7.27 -23.53 -6.69
C GLN A 356 6.25 -24.48 -6.07
N TRP A 357 5.81 -25.46 -6.86
CA TRP A 357 4.91 -26.51 -6.40
C TRP A 357 5.69 -27.67 -5.81
N GLY A 358 5.11 -28.36 -4.84
CA GLY A 358 5.74 -29.48 -4.15
C GLY A 358 4.75 -30.46 -3.56
N TYR A 359 5.28 -31.49 -2.89
CA TYR A 359 4.49 -32.43 -2.09
C TYR A 359 4.32 -31.90 -0.67
N GLY A 360 3.10 -31.83 -0.17
CA GLY A 360 2.88 -31.31 1.18
C GLY A 360 3.41 -32.23 2.28
N CYS A 361 3.45 -33.54 2.10
CA CYS A 361 3.95 -34.48 3.12
C CYS A 361 5.40 -34.23 3.56
N CYS A 362 6.29 -33.80 2.66
CA CYS A 362 7.72 -33.56 2.96
C CYS A 362 8.21 -32.16 2.55
N ALA A 363 7.33 -31.29 2.03
CA ALA A 363 7.64 -29.96 1.50
C ALA A 363 8.72 -29.95 0.39
N SER A 364 8.98 -31.08 -0.28
CA SER A 364 9.93 -31.14 -1.38
C SER A 364 9.34 -30.47 -2.64
N THR A 365 10.14 -29.62 -3.28
CA THR A 365 9.80 -28.87 -4.51
C THR A 365 10.31 -29.57 -5.77
N THR A 366 10.78 -30.82 -5.66
CA THR A 366 11.26 -31.66 -6.76
C THR A 366 10.29 -32.80 -7.03
N ARG A 367 9.71 -32.82 -8.25
CA ARG A 367 8.74 -33.85 -8.66
C ARG A 367 9.43 -35.21 -8.77
N ASN A 368 8.73 -36.28 -8.38
CA ASN A 368 9.23 -37.66 -8.35
C ASN A 368 10.40 -37.91 -7.38
N SER A 369 10.64 -37.02 -6.40
CA SER A 369 11.52 -37.33 -5.28
C SER A 369 10.90 -38.42 -4.38
N TYR A 370 11.70 -39.16 -3.62
CA TYR A 370 11.16 -40.05 -2.58
C TYR A 370 10.74 -39.22 -1.35
N CYS A 371 9.69 -39.66 -0.66
CA CYS A 371 9.21 -38.97 0.55
C CYS A 371 10.25 -39.01 1.67
N VAL A 372 10.67 -37.82 2.12
CA VAL A 372 11.60 -37.63 3.25
C VAL A 372 10.83 -37.53 4.59
N GLY A 373 9.49 -37.48 4.56
CA GLY A 373 8.67 -37.35 5.76
C GLY A 373 8.81 -36.00 6.48
N GLU A 374 8.55 -35.98 7.78
CA GLU A 374 8.57 -34.75 8.61
C GLU A 374 9.97 -34.13 8.73
N SER A 375 11.03 -34.95 8.73
CA SER A 375 12.42 -34.44 8.75
C SER A 375 12.76 -33.60 7.51
N GLY A 376 12.15 -33.90 6.36
CA GLY A 376 12.27 -33.07 5.16
C GLY A 376 11.64 -31.69 5.32
N ARG A 377 10.52 -31.58 6.04
CA ARG A 377 9.87 -30.29 6.34
C ARG A 377 10.70 -29.46 7.30
N GLU A 378 11.23 -30.07 8.35
CA GLU A 378 12.10 -29.38 9.31
C GLU A 378 13.39 -28.89 8.65
N ALA A 379 14.00 -29.71 7.79
CA ALA A 379 15.17 -29.31 7.01
C ALA A 379 14.87 -28.14 6.06
N ALA A 380 13.70 -28.12 5.43
CA ALA A 380 13.29 -27.03 4.55
C ALA A 380 13.05 -25.71 5.33
N LEU A 381 12.42 -25.77 6.51
CA LEU A 381 12.23 -24.61 7.38
C LEU A 381 13.57 -24.09 7.92
N ALA A 382 14.45 -24.99 8.36
CA ALA A 382 15.78 -24.63 8.84
C ALA A 382 16.64 -23.98 7.73
N ALA A 383 16.55 -24.48 6.49
CA ALA A 383 17.22 -23.87 5.35
C ALA A 383 16.70 -22.45 5.05
N ASP A 384 15.39 -22.21 5.21
CA ASP A 384 14.78 -20.90 5.00
C ASP A 384 15.17 -19.90 6.09
N GLU A 385 15.22 -20.35 7.34
CA GLU A 385 15.72 -19.57 8.46
C GLU A 385 17.19 -19.21 8.27
N GLN A 386 18.02 -20.17 7.84
CA GLN A 386 19.43 -19.92 7.53
C GLN A 386 19.60 -18.91 6.37
N MET A 387 18.79 -19.01 5.32
CA MET A 387 18.83 -18.07 4.20
C MET A 387 18.42 -16.65 4.64
N ARG A 388 17.38 -16.52 5.48
CA ARG A 388 16.96 -15.24 6.05
C ARG A 388 18.02 -14.64 6.97
N ALA A 389 18.61 -15.45 7.85
CA ALA A 389 19.70 -15.02 8.73
C ALA A 389 20.92 -14.54 7.94
N ASN A 390 21.27 -15.22 6.84
CA ASN A 390 22.36 -14.80 5.96
C ASN A 390 22.06 -13.47 5.25
N LEU A 391 20.81 -13.26 4.80
CA LEU A 391 20.39 -12.00 4.17
C LEU A 391 20.36 -10.84 5.17
N GLU A 392 19.91 -11.09 6.40
CA GLU A 392 19.89 -10.10 7.47
C GLU A 392 21.31 -9.73 7.93
N ALA A 393 22.18 -10.72 8.11
CA ALA A 393 23.60 -10.50 8.38
C ALA A 393 24.28 -9.72 7.24
N ALA A 394 23.93 -9.98 5.97
CA ALA A 394 24.43 -9.21 4.84
C ALA A 394 23.89 -7.76 4.81
N ARG A 395 22.66 -7.52 5.27
CA ARG A 395 22.11 -6.16 5.44
C ARG A 395 22.82 -5.40 6.56
N GLN A 396 23.00 -6.02 7.71
CA GLN A 396 23.71 -5.43 8.85
C GLN A 396 25.16 -5.08 8.47
N ARG A 397 25.87 -5.96 7.75
CA ARG A 397 27.24 -5.67 7.26
C ARG A 397 27.30 -4.48 6.28
N LYS A 398 26.24 -4.22 5.53
CA LYS A 398 26.12 -3.03 4.67
C LYS A 398 25.84 -1.76 5.46
N GLU A 399 25.00 -1.85 6.48
CA GLU A 399 24.66 -0.73 7.37
C GLU A 399 25.86 -0.33 8.26
N ASP A 400 26.62 -1.30 8.77
CA ASP A 400 27.81 -1.08 9.59
C ASP A 400 29.05 -0.62 8.78
N GLY A 401 28.93 -0.54 7.45
CA GLY A 401 30.00 -0.07 6.54
C GLY A 401 31.24 -0.96 6.51
N THR A 402 31.17 -2.18 7.05
CA THR A 402 32.28 -3.14 7.12
C THR A 402 32.59 -3.74 5.75
N GLU A 403 31.57 -3.99 4.91
CA GLU A 403 31.75 -4.42 3.51
C GLU A 403 32.52 -3.39 2.67
N ALA A 404 32.30 -2.09 2.90
CA ALA A 404 33.02 -1.04 2.18
C ALA A 404 34.51 -1.02 2.56
N LYS A 405 34.84 -1.29 3.83
CA LYS A 405 36.22 -1.40 4.33
C LYS A 405 36.91 -2.65 3.79
N GLU A 406 36.26 -3.81 3.84
CA GLU A 406 36.84 -5.06 3.31
C GLU A 406 36.99 -5.05 1.79
N ARG A 407 36.04 -4.45 1.06
CA ARG A 407 36.13 -4.28 -0.41
C ARG A 407 37.24 -3.32 -0.81
N ALA A 408 37.46 -2.25 -0.04
CA ALA A 408 38.60 -1.35 -0.23
C ALA A 408 39.93 -2.07 0.02
N GLU A 409 40.01 -2.89 1.07
CA GLU A 409 41.20 -3.69 1.39
C GLU A 409 41.50 -4.76 0.32
N ARG A 410 40.46 -5.47 -0.17
CA ARG A 410 40.61 -6.43 -1.28
C ARG A 410 40.99 -5.74 -2.59
N ALA A 411 40.45 -4.56 -2.88
CA ALA A 411 40.83 -3.78 -4.06
C ALA A 411 42.29 -3.29 -3.98
N ALA A 412 42.77 -2.91 -2.79
CA ALA A 412 44.17 -2.58 -2.57
C ALA A 412 45.10 -3.77 -2.81
N LYS A 413 44.77 -4.95 -2.25
CA LYS A 413 45.52 -6.20 -2.48
C LYS A 413 45.46 -6.69 -3.94
N ALA A 414 44.36 -6.45 -4.64
CA ALA A 414 44.21 -6.77 -6.06
C ALA A 414 45.10 -5.89 -6.94
N LYS A 415 45.17 -4.58 -6.67
CA LYS A 415 46.08 -3.67 -7.39
C LYS A 415 47.55 -4.00 -7.16
N GLU A 416 47.92 -4.45 -5.97
CA GLU A 416 49.29 -4.90 -5.68
C GLU A 416 49.63 -6.20 -6.44
N LYS A 417 48.69 -7.14 -6.54
CA LYS A 417 48.87 -8.37 -7.35
C LYS A 417 48.88 -8.09 -8.84
N GLU A 418 48.10 -7.12 -9.31
CA GLU A 418 48.07 -6.71 -10.72
C GLU A 418 49.39 -6.03 -11.13
N ALA A 419 49.98 -5.20 -10.25
CA ALA A 419 51.30 -4.60 -10.48
C ALA A 419 52.45 -5.64 -10.54
N LYS A 420 52.26 -6.82 -9.91
CA LYS A 420 53.23 -7.93 -9.88
C LYS A 420 52.99 -8.98 -10.97
N ARG A 421 51.91 -8.90 -11.76
CA ARG A 421 51.57 -9.89 -12.79
C ARG A 421 51.95 -9.40 -14.18
N ALA A 422 53.12 -9.81 -14.67
CA ALA A 422 53.45 -9.68 -16.09
C ALA A 422 52.53 -10.57 -16.93
N GLY A 423 51.80 -9.97 -17.87
CA GLY A 423 50.88 -10.67 -18.77
C GLY A 423 51.62 -11.38 -19.90
N TRP A 424 51.15 -12.56 -20.26
CA TRP A 424 51.62 -13.33 -21.41
C TRP A 424 51.54 -12.47 -22.69
N GLY A 425 52.68 -12.22 -23.33
CA GLY A 425 52.78 -11.42 -24.56
C GLY A 425 53.16 -9.93 -24.39
N GLY A 426 53.51 -9.49 -23.18
CA GLY A 426 54.19 -8.20 -22.97
C GLY A 426 55.70 -8.31 -23.17
N GLU A 427 56.35 -7.26 -23.66
CA GLU A 427 57.81 -7.18 -23.82
C GLU A 427 58.50 -7.62 -22.51
N ALA A 428 59.42 -8.58 -22.63
CA ALA A 428 60.20 -9.08 -21.51
C ALA A 428 60.92 -7.89 -20.86
N ARG A 429 60.65 -7.68 -19.57
CA ARG A 429 61.51 -6.82 -18.76
C ARG A 429 62.86 -7.51 -18.66
N ASP A 430 63.92 -6.81 -19.03
CA ASP A 430 65.29 -7.20 -18.69
C ASP A 430 65.43 -7.08 -17.17
N VAL A 431 65.14 -8.17 -16.46
CA VAL A 431 65.43 -8.30 -15.05
C VAL A 431 66.92 -8.60 -14.93
N GLU A 432 67.66 -7.78 -14.21
CA GLU A 432 69.09 -8.03 -13.92
C GLU A 432 69.19 -9.26 -13.01
N LEU A 433 69.48 -10.42 -13.60
CA LEU A 433 69.62 -11.69 -12.87
C LEU A 433 71.01 -11.79 -12.23
N ASP A 434 71.06 -12.19 -10.96
CA ASP A 434 72.31 -12.46 -10.25
C ASP A 434 73.01 -13.69 -10.85
N LYS A 435 74.15 -13.47 -11.51
CA LYS A 435 74.91 -14.51 -12.23
C LYS A 435 75.28 -15.72 -11.36
N ASP A 436 75.56 -15.49 -10.08
CA ASP A 436 75.95 -16.55 -9.14
C ASP A 436 74.75 -17.44 -8.76
N LYS A 437 73.54 -16.86 -8.64
CA LYS A 437 72.32 -17.62 -8.35
C LYS A 437 71.85 -18.42 -9.55
N LEU A 438 71.97 -17.86 -10.76
CA LEU A 438 71.67 -18.58 -12.00
C LEU A 438 72.62 -19.76 -12.21
N ALA A 439 73.92 -19.60 -11.93
CA ALA A 439 74.87 -20.70 -11.99
C ALA A 439 74.56 -21.81 -10.96
N ALA A 440 74.17 -21.45 -9.74
CA ALA A 440 73.74 -22.39 -8.71
C ALA A 440 72.45 -23.15 -9.10
N ALA A 441 71.47 -22.43 -9.67
CA ALA A 441 70.23 -23.01 -10.17
C ALA A 441 70.47 -23.97 -11.36
N MET A 442 71.39 -23.63 -12.27
CA MET A 442 71.80 -24.49 -13.38
C MET A 442 72.48 -25.77 -12.90
N ALA A 443 73.34 -25.70 -11.89
CA ALA A 443 73.96 -26.87 -11.29
C ALA A 443 72.94 -27.75 -10.54
N ALA A 444 71.96 -27.15 -9.87
CA ALA A 444 70.89 -27.87 -9.20
C ALA A 444 69.96 -28.60 -10.19
N GLU A 445 69.62 -27.96 -11.32
CA GLU A 445 68.85 -28.61 -12.39
C GLU A 445 69.67 -29.72 -13.07
N GLU A 446 70.96 -29.51 -13.39
CA GLU A 446 71.80 -30.60 -13.93
C GLU A 446 71.91 -31.78 -12.96
N ALA A 447 71.98 -31.55 -11.65
CA ALA A 447 71.98 -32.62 -10.65
C ALA A 447 70.66 -33.39 -10.60
N LYS A 448 69.52 -32.72 -10.82
CA LYS A 448 68.21 -33.39 -10.93
C LYS A 448 68.15 -34.29 -12.17
N TRP A 449 68.66 -33.81 -13.31
CA TRP A 449 68.65 -34.58 -14.56
C TRP A 449 69.71 -35.69 -14.61
N ALA A 450 70.85 -35.54 -13.94
CA ALA A 450 71.90 -36.56 -13.90
C ALA A 450 71.59 -37.73 -12.94
N GLY A 451 70.53 -37.62 -12.12
CA GLY A 451 70.13 -38.63 -11.13
C GLY A 451 69.02 -39.58 -11.58
N GLU A 452 68.56 -39.51 -12.83
CA GLU A 452 67.37 -40.25 -13.31
C GLU A 452 67.73 -41.50 -14.11
N ASP A 453 68.58 -42.36 -13.53
CA ASP A 453 68.66 -43.78 -13.88
C ASP A 453 67.92 -44.59 -12.81
N GLY A 454 66.62 -44.82 -13.04
CA GLY A 454 65.85 -45.90 -12.44
C GLY A 454 65.19 -45.62 -11.08
N GLU A 455 63.93 -45.20 -11.10
CA GLU A 455 62.91 -45.63 -10.14
C GLU A 455 61.50 -45.29 -10.67
N GLU A 456 60.76 -46.31 -11.10
CA GLU A 456 59.37 -46.23 -11.54
C GLU A 456 58.46 -45.96 -10.32
N ALA A 457 58.13 -44.69 -10.08
CA ALA A 457 57.25 -44.28 -8.98
C ALA A 457 55.77 -44.23 -9.44
N ASP A 458 55.00 -45.21 -8.95
CA ASP A 458 53.55 -45.41 -9.10
C ASP A 458 52.71 -44.11 -8.96
N GLU A 459 52.10 -43.67 -10.06
CA GLU A 459 51.36 -42.40 -10.18
C GLU A 459 50.10 -42.30 -9.29
N ARG A 460 49.65 -43.41 -8.68
CA ARG A 460 48.38 -43.45 -7.91
C ARG A 460 48.49 -42.95 -6.47
N LYS A 461 49.68 -42.55 -6.01
CA LYS A 461 49.90 -42.08 -4.62
C LYS A 461 50.29 -40.61 -4.49
N ARG A 462 50.18 -39.81 -5.56
CA ARG A 462 50.32 -38.35 -5.45
C ARG A 462 49.14 -37.79 -4.64
N LYS A 463 49.40 -37.44 -3.38
CA LYS A 463 48.41 -36.79 -2.52
C LYS A 463 48.06 -35.43 -3.13
N TYR A 464 46.78 -35.26 -3.43
CA TYR A 464 46.18 -34.11 -4.12
C TYR A 464 46.39 -32.75 -3.42
N ASN A 465 46.93 -32.73 -2.20
CA ASN A 465 47.10 -31.52 -1.41
C ASN A 465 48.60 -31.24 -1.17
N VAL A 466 49.19 -30.41 -2.02
CA VAL A 466 50.47 -29.74 -1.75
C VAL A 466 50.18 -28.56 -0.81
N THR A 467 50.60 -28.66 0.46
CA THR A 467 50.32 -27.63 1.48
C THR A 467 51.45 -26.62 1.68
N HIS A 468 52.44 -26.58 0.79
CA HIS A 468 53.46 -25.53 0.79
C HIS A 468 53.59 -24.91 -0.61
N SER A 469 53.66 -23.59 -0.67
CA SER A 469 54.00 -22.88 -1.90
C SER A 469 55.50 -23.02 -2.13
N VAL A 470 55.88 -23.65 -3.23
CA VAL A 470 57.25 -23.53 -3.76
C VAL A 470 57.20 -22.32 -4.69
N ASP A 471 57.68 -21.19 -4.20
CA ASP A 471 57.81 -20.00 -5.03
C ASP A 471 59.08 -20.17 -5.88
N VAL A 472 58.90 -20.44 -7.17
CA VAL A 472 60.01 -20.61 -8.11
C VAL A 472 60.60 -19.25 -8.42
N THR A 473 61.91 -19.08 -8.27
CA THR A 473 62.56 -17.81 -8.60
C THR A 473 62.74 -17.68 -10.11
N GLU A 474 62.91 -16.46 -10.59
CA GLU A 474 63.06 -16.20 -12.03
C GLU A 474 64.34 -16.85 -12.60
N GLU A 475 65.42 -16.93 -11.81
CA GLU A 475 66.67 -17.64 -12.17
C GLU A 475 66.45 -19.16 -12.33
N GLU A 476 65.64 -19.77 -11.47
CA GLU A 476 65.33 -21.21 -11.54
C GLU A 476 64.47 -21.53 -12.77
N MET A 477 63.53 -20.65 -13.12
CA MET A 477 62.70 -20.77 -14.34
C MET A 477 63.54 -20.66 -15.61
N GLU A 478 64.54 -19.78 -15.63
CA GLU A 478 65.43 -19.62 -16.79
C GLU A 478 66.42 -20.78 -16.90
N ALA A 479 66.97 -21.26 -15.78
CA ALA A 479 67.82 -22.45 -15.75
C ALA A 479 67.07 -23.69 -16.27
N TYR A 480 65.82 -23.88 -15.84
CA TYR A 480 64.96 -24.95 -16.33
C TYR A 480 64.67 -24.83 -17.84
N ARG A 481 64.41 -23.62 -18.34
CA ARG A 481 64.18 -23.37 -19.79
C ARG A 481 65.41 -23.69 -20.64
N LEU A 482 66.61 -23.37 -20.14
CA LEU A 482 67.86 -23.59 -20.87
C LEU A 482 68.30 -25.06 -20.89
N LYS A 483 68.01 -25.84 -19.84
CA LYS A 483 68.46 -27.23 -19.70
C LYS A 483 67.46 -28.29 -20.18
N ARG A 484 66.19 -27.95 -20.43
CA ARG A 484 65.18 -28.92 -20.88
C ARG A 484 65.53 -29.53 -22.26
N PRO A 485 65.76 -30.85 -22.38
CA PRO A 485 65.98 -31.51 -23.66
C PRO A 485 64.66 -31.60 -24.46
N ARG A 486 64.75 -31.45 -25.79
CA ARG A 486 63.61 -31.46 -26.73
C ARG A 486 62.74 -32.72 -26.69
N ALA A 487 63.23 -33.83 -26.14
CA ALA A 487 62.52 -35.12 -26.09
C ALA A 487 61.42 -35.20 -25.01
N ALA A 488 61.39 -34.28 -24.04
CA ALA A 488 60.42 -34.27 -22.94
C ALA A 488 59.16 -33.43 -23.24
N ASP A 489 58.91 -33.08 -24.50
CA ASP A 489 57.73 -32.33 -24.94
C ASP A 489 56.59 -33.26 -25.38
N PRO A 490 55.51 -33.41 -24.60
CA PRO A 490 54.40 -34.32 -24.91
C PRO A 490 53.58 -33.91 -26.13
N MET A 491 53.83 -32.75 -26.74
CA MET A 491 53.24 -32.33 -28.00
C MET A 491 54.12 -32.62 -29.23
N ALA A 492 55.30 -33.22 -29.04
CA ALA A 492 56.21 -33.53 -30.14
C ALA A 492 55.79 -34.78 -30.95
N ASP A 493 54.99 -35.70 -30.40
CA ASP A 493 54.61 -36.97 -31.07
C ASP A 493 53.07 -37.25 -31.00
N PRO A 494 52.28 -36.82 -32.01
CA PRO A 494 50.80 -36.86 -31.95
C PRO A 494 50.15 -38.23 -32.26
N LYS A 495 50.85 -39.37 -32.20
CA LYS A 495 50.37 -40.68 -32.72
C LYS A 495 50.13 -41.81 -31.70
N LYS A 496 50.14 -41.56 -30.39
CA LYS A 496 49.79 -42.57 -29.37
C LYS A 496 48.63 -42.10 -28.50
N GLY A 497 47.43 -42.64 -28.73
CA GLY A 497 46.25 -42.39 -27.90
C GLY A 497 44.98 -43.03 -28.46
N GLY A 498 45.03 -44.35 -28.73
CA GLY A 498 43.86 -45.16 -29.09
C GLY A 498 43.07 -45.57 -27.85
N THR A 499 41.75 -45.62 -28.01
CA THR A 499 40.73 -45.87 -26.99
C THR A 499 40.64 -47.34 -26.57
N ASP A 500 40.75 -47.62 -25.26
CA ASP A 500 40.26 -48.86 -24.64
C ASP A 500 39.03 -48.52 -23.79
N GLY A 501 37.90 -49.16 -24.12
CA GLY A 501 36.57 -48.86 -23.58
C GLY A 501 36.32 -49.31 -22.15
N TYR A 502 35.23 -48.83 -21.56
CA TYR A 502 34.21 -49.66 -20.91
C TYR A 502 32.94 -48.85 -20.60
N ASP A 503 31.83 -49.58 -20.65
CA ASP A 503 30.43 -49.20 -20.56
C ASP A 503 30.01 -48.58 -19.20
N PHE A 504 28.96 -47.75 -19.21
CA PHE A 504 28.21 -47.36 -18.02
C PHE A 504 26.71 -47.63 -18.19
N VAL A 505 26.23 -48.52 -17.31
CA VAL A 505 24.90 -48.46 -16.68
C VAL A 505 24.93 -47.38 -15.62
#